data_AF-A0A2C9W1Z9-F1
#
_entry.id   AF-A0A2C9W1Z9-F1
#
_cell.length_a   1.000
_cell.length_b   1.000
_cell.length_c   1.000
_cell.angle_alpha   90.00
_cell.angle_beta   90.00
_cell.angle_gamma   90.00
#
_symmetry.space_group_name_H-M   'P 1'
#
loop_
_entity.id
_entity.type
_entity.pdbx_description
1 polymer ?
#
loop_
_entity_poly.entity_id
_entity_poly.type
_entity_poly.pdbx_seq_one_letter_code
_entity_poly.pdbx_strand_id
1 'polypeptide(L)' 'ENNIAGKEEHTIKWSDRLKIALGIAKGLAYLHEICKPRIIHRDIKSANILLGDEFIPKIGDF' A
#
# COMPACT_ATOMS: atom_id res chain seq x y z
N GLU A 1 6.40 -3.16 -41.88
CA GLU A 1 6.94 -2.54 -40.66
C GLU A 1 5.87 -1.64 -40.08
N ASN A 2 5.42 -1.90 -38.85
CA ASN A 2 4.75 -0.94 -37.95
C ASN A 2 4.40 -1.67 -36.63
N ASN A 3 5.43 -1.91 -35.81
CA ASN A 3 5.26 -2.31 -34.42
C ASN A 3 5.12 -1.03 -33.58
N ILE A 4 3.89 -0.57 -33.37
CA ILE A 4 3.60 0.37 -32.28
C ILE A 4 3.27 -0.49 -31.07
N ALA A 5 4.30 -1.01 -30.42
CA ALA A 5 4.18 -1.51 -29.06
C ALA A 5 3.93 -0.28 -28.17
N GLY A 6 2.66 0.06 -27.98
CA GLY A 6 2.27 0.96 -26.90
C GLY A 6 2.89 0.42 -25.62
N LYS A 7 3.71 1.24 -24.95
CA LYS A 7 4.27 0.91 -23.63
C LYS A 7 3.15 0.32 -22.78
N GLU A 8 3.23 -0.97 -22.46
CA GLU A 8 2.36 -1.55 -21.45
C GLU A 8 2.64 -0.80 -20.15
N GLU A 9 1.72 0.09 -19.79
CA GLU A 9 1.76 0.82 -18.54
C GLU A 9 1.71 -0.25 -17.44
N HIS A 10 2.83 -0.45 -16.73
CA HIS A 10 3.01 -1.43 -15.64
C HIS A 10 2.08 -1.10 -14.47
N THR A 11 0.81 -1.33 -14.70
CA THR A 11 -0.29 -0.95 -13.85
C THR A 11 -0.55 -2.09 -12.89
N ILE A 12 -0.49 -1.83 -11.59
CA ILE A 12 -0.83 -2.83 -10.57
C ILE A 12 -2.25 -3.33 -10.84
N LYS A 13 -2.41 -4.66 -10.97
CA LYS A 13 -3.71 -5.31 -11.23
C LYS A 13 -4.70 -4.92 -10.14
N TRP A 14 -5.97 -4.79 -10.51
CA TRP A 14 -7.03 -4.41 -9.56
C TRP A 14 -7.08 -5.31 -8.32
N SER A 15 -6.91 -6.61 -8.50
CA SER A 15 -6.85 -7.59 -7.40
C SER A 15 -5.73 -7.26 -6.40
N ASP A 16 -4.57 -6.83 -6.88
CA ASP A 16 -3.44 -6.51 -6.01
C ASP A 16 -3.62 -5.16 -5.33
N ARG A 17 -4.28 -4.19 -5.98
CA ARG A 17 -4.71 -2.94 -5.33
C ARG A 17 -5.65 -3.20 -4.15
N LEU A 18 -6.59 -4.13 -4.29
CA LEU A 18 -7.48 -4.53 -3.19
C LEU A 18 -6.70 -5.19 -2.04
N LYS A 19 -5.72 -6.06 -2.35
CA LYS A 19 -4.85 -6.64 -1.32
C LYS A 19 -4.05 -5.57 -0.57
N ILE A 20 -3.49 -4.60 -1.29
CA ILE A 20 -2.79 -3.45 -0.73
C ILE A 20 -3.71 -2.66 0.20
N ALA A 21 -4.90 -2.25 -0.27
CA ALA A 21 -5.85 -1.49 0.53
C ALA A 21 -6.25 -2.22 1.82
N LEU A 22 -6.52 -3.52 1.73
CA LEU A 22 -6.84 -4.35 2.89
C LEU A 22 -5.65 -4.45 3.87
N GLY A 23 -4.43 -4.60 3.37
CA GLY A 23 -3.24 -4.66 4.20
C GLY A 23 -2.98 -3.35 4.95
N ILE A 24 -3.17 -2.20 4.30
CA ILE A 24 -3.08 -0.87 4.95
C ILE A 24 -4.12 -0.75 6.05
N ALA A 25 -5.38 -1.12 5.78
CA ALA A 25 -6.46 -1.06 6.77
C ALA A 25 -6.17 -1.94 8.00
N LYS A 26 -5.63 -3.15 7.79
CA LYS A 26 -5.19 -4.04 8.88
C LYS A 26 -4.06 -3.43 9.70
N GLY A 27 -3.07 -2.82 9.04
CA GLY A 27 -1.98 -2.12 9.71
C GLY A 27 -2.48 -0.96 10.58
N LEU A 28 -3.40 -0.15 10.05
CA LEU A 28 -4.01 0.95 10.80
C LEU A 28 -4.83 0.46 11.99
N ALA A 29 -5.65 -0.59 11.81
CA ALA A 29 -6.40 -1.20 12.90
C ALA A 29 -5.47 -1.69 14.02
N TYR A 30 -4.35 -2.34 13.66
CA TYR A 30 -3.34 -2.77 14.63
C TYR A 30 -2.79 -1.60 15.45
N LEU A 31 -2.40 -0.50 14.80
CA LEU A 31 -1.88 0.70 15.48
C LEU A 31 -2.90 1.33 16.43
N HIS A 32 -4.18 1.37 16.02
CA HIS A 32 -5.24 2.06 16.75
C HIS A 32 -5.84 1.25 17.90
N GLU A 33 -5.92 -0.08 17.74
CA GLU A 33 -6.69 -0.96 18.62
C GLU A 33 -5.81 -1.92 19.43
N ILE A 34 -4.67 -2.35 18.87
CA ILE A 34 -3.83 -3.39 19.47
C ILE A 34 -2.61 -2.79 20.19
N CYS A 35 -1.96 -1.78 19.61
CA CYS A 35 -0.81 -1.13 20.23
C CYS A 35 -1.19 -0.40 21.54
N LYS A 36 -0.36 -0.58 22.57
CA LYS A 36 -0.46 0.14 23.84
C LYS A 36 0.90 0.77 24.20
N PRO A 37 1.00 2.11 24.29
CA PRO A 37 -0.07 3.08 24.06
C PRO A 37 -0.58 3.09 22.61
N ARG A 38 -1.82 3.55 22.41
CA ARG A 38 -2.41 3.70 21.07
C ARG A 38 -1.50 4.57 20.21
N ILE A 39 -1.16 4.11 19.02
CA ILE A 39 -0.36 4.89 18.07
C ILE A 39 -1.30 5.59 17.10
N ILE A 40 -1.11 6.90 16.89
CA ILE A 40 -1.86 7.67 15.89
C ILE A 40 -0.85 8.18 14.86
N HIS A 41 -0.92 7.68 13.62
CA HIS A 41 0.07 7.99 12.58
C HIS A 41 0.04 9.46 12.12
N ARG A 42 -1.16 10.06 12.03
CA ARG A 42 -1.43 11.46 11.62
C ARG A 42 -1.06 11.86 10.18
N ASP A 43 -0.11 11.20 9.54
CA ASP A 43 0.33 11.50 8.18
C ASP A 43 0.14 10.32 7.20
N ILE A 44 -1.09 9.82 7.11
CA ILE A 44 -1.42 8.75 6.17
C ILE A 44 -1.62 9.33 4.77
N LYS A 45 -0.66 9.01 3.89
CA LYS A 45 -0.63 9.37 2.47
C LYS A 45 0.11 8.31 1.68
N SER A 46 -0.09 8.26 0.37
CA SER A 46 0.52 7.25 -0.52
C SER A 46 2.05 7.21 -0.42
N ALA A 47 2.71 8.36 -0.25
CA ALA A 47 4.17 8.45 -0.09
C ALA A 47 4.70 7.72 1.17
N ASN A 48 3.84 7.51 2.18
CA ASN A 48 4.18 6.86 3.45
C ASN A 48 3.71 5.39 3.49
N ILE A 49 3.19 4.87 2.38
CA ILE A 49 2.88 3.46 2.21
C ILE A 49 3.94 2.83 1.32
N LEU A 50 4.81 2.04 1.93
CA LEU A 50 5.85 1.30 1.23
C LEU A 50 5.28 -0.02 0.75
N LEU A 51 5.52 -0.37 -0.51
CA LEU A 51 5.16 -1.68 -1.06
C LEU A 51 6.41 -2.55 -1.09
N GLY A 52 6.41 -3.61 -0.29
CA GLY A 52 7.45 -4.64 -0.35
C GLY A 52 7.20 -5.64 -1.47
N ASP A 53 7.96 -6.74 -1.43
CA ASP A 53 7.74 -7.88 -2.32
C ASP A 53 6.30 -8.37 -2.23
N GLU A 54 5.79 -8.88 -3.37
CA GLU A 54 4.42 -9.39 -3.51
C GLU A 54 3.31 -8.37 -3.16
N PHE A 55 3.60 -7.06 -3.23
CA PHE A 55 2.66 -5.99 -2.90
C PHE A 55 2.18 -6.00 -1.44
N ILE A 56 2.99 -6.51 -0.51
CA ILE A 56 2.70 -6.41 0.92
C ILE A 56 2.91 -4.95 1.38
N PRO A 57 1.86 -4.24 1.83
CA PRO A 57 1.99 -2.85 2.25
C PRO A 57 2.60 -2.75 3.65
N LYS A 58 3.44 -1.73 3.84
CA LYS A 58 3.98 -1.32 5.13
C LYS A 58 3.72 0.17 5.33
N ILE A 59 3.18 0.52 6.49
CA ILE A 59 3.01 1.90 6.91
C ILE A 59 4.38 2.36 7.43
N GLY A 60 4.91 3.48 6.92
CA GLY A 60 6.20 4.04 7.31
C GLY A 60 6.10 5.55 7.58
N ASP A 61 7.23 6.18 7.89
CA ASP A 61 7.30 7.61 8.27
C ASP A 61 6.49 7.90 9.56
N PHE A 62 6.94 7.29 10.65
CA PHE A 62 6.42 7.46 12.02
C PHE A 62 7.18 8.52 12.80
#